data_AF-D9SEF0-F1
#
_entry.id   AF-D9SEF0-F1
#
_cell.length_a   1.000
_cell.length_b   1.000
_cell.length_c   1.000
_cell.angle_alpha   90.00
_cell.angle_beta   90.00
_cell.angle_gamma   90.00
#
_symmetry.space_group_name_H-M   'P 1'
#
loop_
_entity.id
_entity.type
_entity.pdbx_description
1 polymer ?
#
loop_
_entity_poly.entity_id
_entity_poly.type
_entity_poly.pdbx_seq_one_letter_code
_entity_poly.pdbx_strand_id
1 'polypeptide(L)' 'MKKISKQAVRRKSVENILASLRIDQLTPGDYVVKGMNACVSGKNTTANVLQEVMRHHVTLRRV' A
#
# COMPACT_ATOMS: atom_id res chain seq x y z
N MET A 1 -5.81 18.42 23.67
CA MET A 1 -5.86 17.24 22.78
C MET A 1 -4.54 17.11 22.03
N LYS A 2 -3.90 15.94 22.06
CA LYS A 2 -2.74 15.67 21.17
C LYS A 2 -3.25 15.60 19.73
N LYS A 3 -2.84 16.53 18.86
CA LYS A 3 -3.20 16.47 17.44
C LYS A 3 -2.48 15.28 16.80
N ILE A 4 -3.24 14.29 16.36
CA ILE A 4 -2.68 13.16 15.61
C ILE A 4 -2.21 13.69 14.26
N SER A 5 -0.96 13.39 13.89
CA SER A 5 -0.43 13.82 12.60
C SER A 5 -1.10 13.05 11.46
N LYS A 6 -1.24 13.68 10.29
CA LYS A 6 -1.74 13.01 9.07
C LYS A 6 -0.90 11.77 8.74
N GLN A 7 0.39 11.80 9.04
CA GLN A 7 1.30 10.67 8.87
C GLN A 7 0.95 9.50 9.80
N ALA A 8 0.65 9.76 11.07
CA ALA A 8 0.23 8.73 12.01
C ALA A 8 -1.09 8.07 11.59
N VAL A 9 -2.04 8.84 11.05
CA VAL A 9 -3.28 8.30 10.47
C VAL A 9 -2.95 7.37 9.28
N ARG A 10 -2.12 7.82 8.33
CA ARG A 10 -1.73 7.02 7.17
C ARG A 10 -1.01 5.74 7.56
N ARG A 11 -0.07 5.80 8.51
CA ARG A 11 0.64 4.62 9.02
C ARG A 11 -0.35 3.58 9.55
N LYS A 12 -1.25 4.00 10.45
CA LYS A 12 -2.26 3.11 11.03
C LYS A 12 -3.15 2.48 9.97
N SER A 13 -3.57 3.25 8.96
CA SER A 13 -4.38 2.71 7.86
C SER A 13 -3.62 1.63 7.07
N VAL A 14 -2.35 1.86 6.74
CA VAL A 14 -1.53 0.87 6.02
C VAL A 14 -1.30 -0.38 6.86
N GLU A 15 -0.99 -0.23 8.15
CA GLU A 15 -0.83 -1.35 9.09
C GLU A 15 -2.10 -2.19 9.19
N ASN A 16 -3.26 -1.55 9.31
CA ASN A 16 -4.55 -2.24 9.35
C ASN A 16 -4.82 -3.05 8.08
N ILE A 17 -4.55 -2.49 6.89
CA ILE A 17 -4.75 -3.20 5.63
C ILE A 17 -3.82 -4.43 5.54
N LEU A 18 -2.54 -4.27 5.89
CA LEU A 18 -1.59 -5.39 5.88
C LEU A 18 -1.96 -6.47 6.90
N ALA A 19 -2.49 -6.07 8.07
CA ALA A 19 -3.00 -6.99 9.06
C ALA A 19 -4.23 -7.76 8.56
N SER A 20 -5.19 -7.07 7.91
CA SER A 20 -6.37 -7.71 7.32
C SER A 20 -5.99 -8.75 6.27
N LEU A 21 -5.06 -8.43 5.36
CA LEU A 21 -4.57 -9.39 4.38
C LEU A 21 -3.96 -10.63 5.05
N ARG A 22 -3.23 -10.44 6.15
CA ARG A 22 -2.64 -11.54 6.91
C ARG A 22 -3.70 -12.43 7.58
N ILE A 23 -4.79 -11.85 8.08
CA ILE A 23 -5.93 -12.60 8.63
C ILE A 23 -6.54 -13.48 7.55
N ASP A 24 -6.66 -12.95 6.34
CA ASP A 24 -7.20 -13.67 5.17
C ASP A 24 -6.19 -14.64 4.52
N GLN A 25 -5.01 -14.83 5.13
CA GLN A 25 -3.90 -15.62 4.60
C GLN A 25 -3.43 -15.18 3.21
N LEU A 26 -3.69 -13.92 2.85
CA LEU A 26 -3.24 -13.31 1.61
C LEU A 26 -1.89 -12.64 1.83
N THR A 27 -0.91 -12.99 1.00
CA THR A 27 0.40 -12.35 0.99
C THR A 27 0.45 -11.34 -0.15
N PRO A 28 0.46 -10.02 0.14
CA PRO A 28 0.66 -9.02 -0.91
C PRO A 28 2.07 -9.15 -1.50
N GLY A 29 2.20 -8.89 -2.80
CA GLY A 29 3.52 -8.85 -3.44
C GLY A 29 4.39 -7.74 -2.86
N ASP A 30 5.71 -7.96 -2.84
CA ASP A 30 6.70 -7.02 -2.26
C ASP A 30 6.59 -5.58 -2.80
N TYR A 31 6.25 -5.44 -4.08
CA TYR A 31 6.08 -4.12 -4.71
C TYR A 31 4.89 -3.33 -4.10
N VAL A 32 3.82 -4.03 -3.70
CA VAL A 32 2.67 -3.41 -3.01
C VAL A 32 3.08 -2.95 -1.62
N VAL A 33 3.79 -3.80 -0.87
CA VAL A 33 4.25 -3.48 0.50
C VAL A 33 5.20 -2.27 0.47
N LYS A 34 6.15 -2.24 -0.47
CA LYS A 34 7.06 -1.12 -0.67
C LYS A 34 6.31 0.17 -1.06
N GLY A 35 5.37 0.08 -2.01
CA GLY A 35 4.55 1.22 -2.43
C GLY A 35 3.71 1.81 -1.29
N MET A 36 3.05 0.96 -0.52
CA MET A 36 2.22 1.37 0.62
C MET A 36 3.06 2.06 1.71
N ASN A 37 4.25 1.54 2.01
CA ASN A 37 5.18 2.20 2.94
C ASN A 37 5.69 3.54 2.40
N ALA A 38 5.93 3.65 1.09
CA ALA A 38 6.28 4.93 0.46
C ALA A 38 5.16 5.96 0.62
N CYS A 39 3.88 5.56 0.54
CA CYS A 39 2.73 6.43 0.81
C CYS A 39 2.67 6.93 2.26
N VAL A 40 3.05 6.09 3.24
CA VAL A 40 3.18 6.51 4.65
C VAL A 40 4.24 7.60 4.82
N SER A 41 5.37 7.45 4.13
CA SER A 41 6.46 8.44 4.16
C SER A 41 6.20 9.70 3.33
N GLY A 42 5.09 9.76 2.59
CA GLY A 42 4.77 10.86 1.67
C GLY A 42 5.61 10.90 0.39
N LYS A 43 6.47 9.88 0.16
CA LYS A 43 7.31 9.75 -1.03
C LYS A 43 6.56 9.26 -2.26
N ASN A 44 5.34 8.73 -2.08
CA ASN A 44 4.48 8.29 -3.17
C ASN A 44 3.00 8.52 -2.83
N THR A 45 2.12 8.38 -3.83
CA THR A 45 0.66 8.46 -3.66
C THR A 45 0.01 7.10 -3.93
N THR A 46 -1.15 6.86 -3.32
CA THR A 46 -1.91 5.62 -3.56
C THR A 46 -2.33 5.48 -5.03
N ALA A 47 -2.60 6.59 -5.71
CA ALA A 47 -2.92 6.62 -7.14
C ALA A 47 -1.75 6.11 -8.00
N ASN A 48 -0.54 6.55 -7.70
CA ASN A 48 0.66 6.09 -8.41
C ASN A 48 0.93 4.60 -8.15
N VAL A 49 0.85 4.16 -6.88
CA VAL A 49 1.03 2.75 -6.53
C VAL A 49 0.00 1.88 -7.25
N LEU A 50 -1.26 2.29 -7.30
CA LEU A 50 -2.31 1.58 -8.04
C LEU A 50 -1.97 1.47 -9.53
N GLN A 51 -1.51 2.56 -10.15
CA GLN A 51 -1.11 2.54 -11.56
C GLN A 51 0.07 1.60 -11.81
N GLU A 52 1.07 1.58 -10.92
CA GLU A 52 2.22 0.67 -11.01
C GLU A 52 1.80 -0.80 -10.87
N VAL A 53 0.92 -1.11 -9.90
CA VAL A 53 0.35 -2.45 -9.72
C VAL A 53 -0.38 -2.89 -10.99
N MET A 54 -1.25 -2.02 -11.52
CA MET A 54 -1.99 -2.31 -12.74
C MET A 54 -1.05 -2.56 -13.92
N ARG A 55 -0.04 -1.72 -14.13
CA ARG A 55 0.95 -1.91 -15.21
C ARG A 55 1.67 -3.25 -15.07
N HIS A 56 2.14 -3.56 -13.86
CA HIS A 56 2.89 -4.80 -13.59
C HIS A 56 2.06 -6.05 -13.94
N HIS A 57 0.77 -6.08 -13.59
CA HIS A 57 -0.11 -7.22 -13.88
C HIS A 57 -0.72 -7.22 -15.28
N VAL A 58 -0.96 -6.05 -15.89
CA VAL A 58 -1.46 -5.96 -17.26
C VAL A 58 -0.41 -6.49 -18.25
N THR A 59 0.87 -6.23 -18.01
CA THR A 59 1.95 -6.81 -18.83
C THR A 59 1.97 -8.34 -18.76
N LEU A 60 1.57 -8.94 -17.64
CA LEU A 60 1.51 -10.40 -17.47
C LEU A 60 0.29 -11.06 -18.16
N ARG A 61 -0.78 -10.31 -18.48
CA ARG A 61 -2.02 -10.86 -19.09
C ARG A 61 -2.02 -10.89 -20.63
N ARG A 62 -0.97 -10.40 -21.28
CA ARG A 62 -0.81 -10.50 -22.74
C ARG A 62 0.09 -11.68 -23.09
N VAL A 63 -0.43 -12.90 -22.96
CA VAL A 63 0.16 -14.12 -23.50
C VAL A 63 -0.94 -14.97 -24.09
#